data_AF-X5J6W8-F1
#
_entry.id   AF-X5J6W8-F1
#
_cell.length_a   1.000
_cell.length_b   1.000
_cell.length_c   1.000
_cell.angle_alpha   90.00
_cell.angle_beta   90.00
_cell.angle_gamma   90.00
#
_symmetry.space_group_name_H-M   'P 1'
#
loop_
_entity.id
_entity.type
_entity.pdbx_description
1 polymer ?
#
loop_
_entity_poly.entity_id
_entity_poly.type
_entity_poly.pdbx_seq_one_letter_code
_entity_poly.pdbx_strand_id
1 'polypeptide(L)'
;DAIRIPLVMYQRSNKNTCMHQKPQVQRGRCIKRGQILADGAATVGGELALGKNVVVAYMPWEGYNFEDAVLISERLVYEEIYT
;
A
#
# COMPACT_ATOMS: atom_id res chain seq x y z
N ASP A 1 20.30 -26.26 10.21
CA ASP A 1 18.84 -26.06 10.27
C ASP A 1 18.40 -24.87 9.45
N ALA A 2 17.29 -25.00 8.71
CA ALA A 2 16.71 -23.92 7.92
C ALA A 2 15.47 -23.36 8.65
N ILE A 3 15.46 -22.06 8.93
CA ILE A 3 14.32 -21.37 9.54
C ILE A 3 13.28 -21.10 8.45
N ARG A 4 12.01 -21.45 8.70
CA ARG A 4 10.87 -21.15 7.83
C ARG A 4 9.93 -20.19 8.54
N ILE A 5 9.56 -19.10 7.86
CA ILE A 5 8.62 -18.10 8.36
C ILE A 5 7.42 -18.12 7.40
N PRO A 6 6.23 -18.58 7.84
CA PRO A 6 5.02 -18.55 7.00
C PRO A 6 4.54 -17.11 6.81
N LEU A 7 4.05 -16.78 5.62
CA LEU A 7 3.47 -15.48 5.31
C LEU A 7 1.97 -15.47 5.56
N VAL A 8 1.47 -14.35 6.05
CA VAL A 8 0.02 -14.09 6.11
C VAL A 8 -0.48 -13.72 4.72
N MET A 9 -1.38 -14.52 4.16
CA MET A 9 -1.91 -14.34 2.81
C MET A 9 -3.42 -14.10 2.86
N TYR A 10 -3.86 -12.92 2.39
CA TYR A 10 -5.28 -12.58 2.20
C TYR A 10 -6.17 -12.81 3.44
N GLN A 11 -5.64 -12.56 4.63
CA GLN A 11 -6.37 -12.75 5.89
C GLN A 11 -7.23 -11.52 6.19
N ARG A 12 -8.47 -11.73 6.65
CA ARG A 12 -9.35 -10.64 7.07
C ARG A 12 -8.93 -10.10 8.45
N SER A 13 -8.89 -8.78 8.61
CA SER A 13 -8.70 -8.12 9.91
C SER A 13 -10.02 -7.96 10.68
N ASN A 14 -9.94 -7.58 11.96
CA ASN A 14 -11.12 -7.29 12.80
C ASN A 14 -12.01 -6.16 12.25
N LYS A 15 -11.43 -5.27 11.43
CA LYS A 15 -12.14 -4.16 10.76
C LYS A 15 -12.39 -4.43 9.27
N ASN A 16 -12.36 -5.69 8.86
CA ASN A 16 -12.65 -6.13 7.49
C ASN A 16 -11.67 -5.63 6.41
N THR A 17 -10.45 -5.28 6.80
CA THR A 17 -9.38 -4.97 5.83
C THR A 17 -8.57 -6.23 5.50
N CYS A 18 -7.91 -6.24 4.34
CA CYS A 18 -7.05 -7.35 3.91
C CYS A 18 -5.66 -7.25 4.55
N MET A 19 -5.25 -8.30 5.24
CA MET A 19 -3.89 -8.52 5.72
C MET A 19 -3.17 -9.46 4.77
N HIS A 20 -2.20 -8.94 4.05
CA HIS A 20 -1.41 -9.69 3.08
C HIS A 20 0.05 -9.27 3.18
N GLN A 21 0.94 -10.25 3.32
CA GLN A 21 2.37 -10.04 3.42
C GLN A 21 3.08 -10.41 2.13
N LYS A 22 3.89 -9.49 1.60
CA LYS A 22 4.67 -9.69 0.36
C LYS A 22 6.16 -9.81 0.71
N PRO A 23 6.85 -10.88 0.30
CA PRO A 23 8.27 -11.01 0.56
C PRO A 23 9.07 -9.95 -0.22
N GLN A 24 10.04 -9.33 0.44
CA GLN A 24 10.92 -8.28 -0.12
C GLN A 24 12.33 -8.79 -0.43
N VAL A 25 12.65 -10.02 -0.02
CA VAL A 25 13.97 -10.63 -0.20
C VAL A 25 13.96 -11.72 -1.28
N GLN A 26 15.02 -11.76 -2.08
CA GLN A 26 15.25 -12.81 -3.08
C GLN A 26 16.16 -13.91 -2.51
N ARG A 27 16.04 -15.11 -3.07
CA ARG A 27 16.91 -16.25 -2.71
C ARG A 27 18.38 -15.91 -2.97
N GLY A 28 19.26 -16.34 -2.08
CA GLY A 28 20.71 -16.14 -2.21
C GLY A 28 21.24 -14.80 -1.71
N ARG A 29 20.37 -13.87 -1.28
CA ARG A 29 20.81 -12.60 -0.68
C ARG A 29 21.24 -12.82 0.78
N CYS A 30 22.41 -12.31 1.16
CA CYS A 30 22.81 -12.23 2.56
C CYS A 30 21.92 -11.23 3.30
N ILE A 31 21.40 -11.65 4.46
CA ILE A 31 20.48 -10.87 5.29
C ILE A 31 21.19 -10.45 6.56
N LYS A 32 21.01 -9.20 6.99
CA LYS A 32 21.51 -8.71 8.27
C LYS A 32 20.44 -8.84 9.36
N ARG A 33 20.86 -8.99 10.62
CA ARG A 33 19.94 -8.96 11.75
C ARG A 33 19.14 -7.65 11.74
N GLY A 34 17.82 -7.74 11.89
CA GLY A 34 16.91 -6.58 11.86
C GLY A 34 16.48 -6.15 10.46
N GLN A 35 16.98 -6.79 9.40
CA GLN A 35 16.52 -6.53 8.05
C GLN A 35 15.11 -7.07 7.82
N ILE A 36 14.31 -6.31 7.08
CA ILE A 36 12.92 -6.61 6.75
C ILE A 36 12.86 -7.67 5.66
N LEU A 37 12.05 -8.70 5.89
CA LEU A 37 11.92 -9.86 5.01
C LEU A 37 10.65 -9.82 4.16
N ALA A 38 9.60 -9.19 4.67
CA ALA A 38 8.32 -9.03 4.01
C ALA A 38 7.65 -7.73 4.46
N ASP A 39 6.97 -7.06 3.53
CA ASP A 39 6.07 -5.97 3.82
C ASP A 39 4.67 -6.51 4.18
N GLY A 40 3.93 -5.80 5.01
CA GLY A 40 2.52 -6.03 5.30
C GLY A 40 1.58 -5.21 4.41
N ALA A 41 0.31 -5.14 4.82
CA ALA A 41 -0.78 -4.56 4.03
C ALA A 41 -0.66 -3.05 3.76
N ALA A 42 -0.04 -2.29 4.67
CA ALA A 42 0.09 -0.83 4.57
C ALA A 42 1.54 -0.39 4.78
N THR A 43 2.49 -1.17 4.26
CA THR A 43 3.93 -0.86 4.36
C THR A 43 4.62 -1.05 3.02
N VAL A 44 5.60 -0.21 2.72
CA VAL A 44 6.47 -0.34 1.54
C VAL A 44 7.90 -0.13 1.99
N GLY A 45 8.78 -1.10 1.75
CA GLY A 45 10.19 -0.99 2.12
C GLY A 45 10.40 -0.89 3.63
N GLY A 46 9.47 -1.41 4.43
CA GLY A 46 9.50 -1.30 5.88
C GLY A 46 8.93 -0.03 6.50
N GLU A 47 8.52 0.93 5.68
CA GLU A 47 7.92 2.18 6.15
C GLU A 47 6.40 2.14 5.97
N LEU A 48 5.70 2.93 6.79
CA LEU A 48 4.25 3.03 6.76
C LEU A 48 3.79 3.73 5.47
N ALA A 49 2.92 3.07 4.70
CA ALA A 49 2.37 3.56 3.45
C ALA A 49 0.83 3.47 3.47
N LEU A 50 0.18 4.49 4.04
CA LEU A 50 -1.28 4.52 4.23
C LEU A 50 -2.07 4.93 2.97
N GLY A 51 -1.40 5.43 1.94
CA GLY A 51 -2.04 5.98 0.76
C GLY A 51 -1.10 6.07 -0.43
N LYS A 52 -1.39 6.99 -1.34
CA LYS A 52 -0.66 7.16 -2.59
C LYS A 52 -0.30 8.62 -2.80
N ASN A 53 0.85 8.84 -3.43
CA ASN A 53 1.26 10.16 -3.89
C ASN A 53 0.53 10.47 -5.20
N VAL A 54 -0.20 11.58 -5.23
CA VAL A 54 -0.95 12.05 -6.41
C VAL A 54 -0.64 13.52 -6.67
N VAL A 55 -0.76 13.94 -7.93
CA VAL A 55 -0.62 15.35 -8.31
C VAL A 55 -1.94 16.06 -7.99
N VAL A 56 -1.86 17.18 -7.30
CA VAL A 56 -3.02 17.97 -6.85
C VAL A 56 -2.97 19.35 -7.48
N ALA A 57 -4.12 19.82 -7.96
CA ALA A 57 -4.32 21.20 -8.41
C ALA A 57 -5.31 21.91 -7.48
N TYR A 58 -4.95 23.12 -7.03
CA TYR A 58 -5.79 23.95 -6.17
C TYR A 58 -6.46 25.04 -7.02
N MET A 59 -7.62 24.73 -7.59
CA MET A 59 -8.43 25.67 -8.37
C MET A 59 -9.91 25.31 -8.30
N PRO A 60 -10.84 26.28 -8.36
CA PRO A 60 -12.25 26.00 -8.59
C PRO A 60 -12.43 25.32 -9.96
N TRP A 61 -13.28 24.30 -10.03
CA TRP A 61 -13.54 23.57 -11.27
C TRP A 61 -15.04 23.39 -11.49
N GLU A 62 -15.63 24.32 -12.24
CA GLU A 62 -17.05 24.29 -12.68
C GLU A 62 -18.07 23.95 -11.58
N GLY A 63 -17.75 24.25 -10.31
CA GLY A 63 -18.59 23.93 -9.16
C GLY A 63 -18.54 22.46 -8.69
N TYR A 64 -17.81 21.56 -9.38
CA TYR A 64 -17.68 20.16 -8.99
C TYR A 64 -16.89 19.96 -7.68
N ASN A 65 -16.04 20.92 -7.33
CA ASN A 65 -15.31 20.95 -6.05
C ASN A 65 -15.87 22.02 -5.09
N PHE A 66 -17.18 22.27 -5.13
CA PHE A 66 -17.83 23.17 -4.20
C PHE A 66 -17.77 22.62 -2.77
N GLU A 67 -17.54 23.50 -1.80
CA GLU A 67 -17.34 23.17 -0.38
C GLU A 67 -16.25 22.10 -0.17
N ASP A 68 -16.64 20.91 0.29
CA ASP A 68 -15.73 19.82 0.64
C ASP A 68 -15.63 18.73 -0.44
N ALA A 69 -16.23 18.97 -1.62
CA ALA A 69 -16.20 18.01 -2.71
C ALA A 69 -14.80 17.92 -3.34
N VAL A 70 -14.33 16.69 -3.57
CA VAL A 70 -13.04 16.41 -4.23
C VAL A 70 -13.30 15.81 -5.60
N LEU A 71 -12.82 16.50 -6.64
CA LEU A 71 -12.81 15.98 -7.99
C LEU A 71 -11.57 15.10 -8.20
N ILE A 72 -11.77 13.92 -8.78
CA ILE A 72 -10.70 12.97 -9.06
C ILE A 72 -10.60 12.67 -10.56
N SER A 73 -9.38 12.39 -11.01
CA SER A 73 -9.12 11.92 -12.36
C SER A 73 -9.56 10.46 -12.52
N GLU A 74 -10.26 10.13 -13.61
CA GLU A 74 -10.65 8.75 -13.96
C GLU A 74 -9.45 7.80 -14.02
N ARG A 75 -8.25 8.33 -14.33
CA ARG A 75 -6.99 7.58 -14.25
C ARG A 75 -6.82 6.83 -12.92
N LEU A 76 -7.25 7.40 -11.79
CA LEU A 76 -7.12 6.75 -10.47
C LEU A 76 -7.91 5.43 -10.39
N VAL A 77 -9.00 5.33 -11.15
CA VAL A 77 -9.84 4.13 -11.25
C VAL A 77 -9.20 3.13 -12.20
N TYR A 78 -8.85 3.56 -13.41
CA TYR A 78 -8.31 2.67 -14.44
C TYR A 78 -6.93 2.08 -14.09
N GLU A 79 -6.12 2.79 -13.30
CA GLU A 79 -4.81 2.32 -12.84
C GLU A 79 -4.85 1.68 -11.44
N GLU A 80 -6.04 1.42 -10.87
CA GLU A 80 -6.23 0.77 -9.56
C GLU A 80 -5.42 1.43 -8.43
N ILE A 81 -5.31 2.77 -8.41
CA ILE A 81 -4.41 3.49 -7.49
C ILE A 81 -4.96 3.45 -6.05
N TYR A 82 -6.28 3.57 -5.88
CA TYR A 82 -6.95 3.56 -4.58
C TYR A 82 -7.83 2.31 -4.39
N THR A 83 -7.38 1.17 -4.92
CA THR A 83 -8.02 -0.15 -4.81
C THR A 83 -7.10 -1.11 -4.06
#